data_AF-A0A917IW20-F1
#
_entry.id   AF-A0A917IW20-F1
#
_cell.length_a   1.000
_cell.length_b   1.000
_cell.length_c   1.000
_cell.angle_alpha   90.00
_cell.angle_beta   90.00
_cell.angle_gamma   90.00
#
_symmetry.space_group_name_H-M   'P 1'
#
loop_
_entity.id
_entity.type
_entity.pdbx_description
1 polymer ?
#
loop_
_entity_poly.entity_id
_entity_poly.type
_entity_poly.pdbx_seq_one_letter_code
_entity_poly.pdbx_strand_id
1 'polypeptide(L)' 'MKQHISKLFRVLYTIALTLFLAVAFTLVFTQIIGLIFAQPSWIDWAEETLEHPSIILAVFTGIFAFIVYNAEGTKRNQ' A
#
# COMPACT_ATOMS: atom_id res chain seq x y z
N MET A 1 6.56 -14.87 22.89
CA MET A 1 6.47 -14.90 21.41
C MET A 1 5.32 -14.08 20.82
N LYS A 2 4.05 -14.23 21.26
CA LYS A 2 2.89 -13.53 20.67
C LYS A 2 3.03 -11.98 20.60
N GLN A 3 3.70 -11.35 21.57
CA GLN A 3 3.90 -9.89 21.56
C GLN A 3 4.87 -9.39 20.47
N HIS A 4 5.93 -10.16 20.17
CA HIS A 4 6.90 -9.78 19.13
C HIS A 4 6.31 -9.87 17.73
N ILE A 5 5.45 -10.88 17.50
CA ILE A 5 4.71 -11.06 16.24
C ILE A 5 3.79 -9.86 15.99
N SER A 6 3.02 -9.41 16.99
CA SER A 6 2.15 -8.23 16.81
C SER A 6 2.92 -6.95 16.48
N LYS A 7 4.12 -6.74 17.07
CA LYS A 7 4.92 -5.54 16.80
C LYS A 7 5.51 -5.57 15.38
N LEU A 8 5.99 -6.72 14.94
CA LEU A 8 6.54 -6.90 13.59
C LEU A 8 5.48 -6.66 12.52
N PHE A 9 4.30 -7.30 12.63
CA PHE A 9 3.22 -7.12 11.66
C PHE A 9 2.69 -5.68 11.61
N ARG A 10 2.71 -4.96 12.73
CA ARG A 10 2.36 -3.53 12.77
C ARG A 10 3.36 -2.68 12.00
N VAL A 11 4.67 -2.95 12.14
CA VAL A 11 5.71 -2.27 11.35
C VAL A 11 5.58 -2.61 9.86
N LEU A 12 5.39 -3.89 9.51
CA LEU A 12 5.19 -4.32 8.13
C LEU A 12 3.94 -3.69 7.51
N TYR A 13 2.84 -3.61 8.26
CA TYR A 13 1.63 -2.91 7.83
C TYR A 13 1.93 -1.44 7.54
N THR A 14 2.60 -0.73 8.44
CA THR A 14 2.93 0.69 8.24
C THR A 14 3.83 0.89 7.01
N ILE A 15 4.83 0.02 6.82
CA ILE A 15 5.71 0.09 5.64
C ILE A 15 4.92 -0.16 4.37
N ALA A 16 4.14 -1.24 4.32
CA ALA A 16 3.34 -1.60 3.14
C ALA A 16 2.32 -0.50 2.79
N LEU A 17 1.64 0.06 3.79
CA LEU A 17 0.68 1.14 3.61
C LEU A 17 1.37 2.41 3.09
N THR A 18 2.54 2.75 3.63
CA THR A 18 3.28 3.95 3.22
C THR A 18 3.77 3.80 1.78
N LEU A 19 4.30 2.64 1.41
CA LEU A 19 4.73 2.34 0.05
C LEU A 19 3.53 2.33 -0.91
N PHE A 20 2.42 1.69 -0.52
CA PHE A 20 1.19 1.70 -1.31
C PHE A 20 0.74 3.12 -1.62
N LEU A 21 0.64 3.96 -0.59
CA LEU A 21 0.24 5.36 -0.76
C LEU A 21 1.24 6.12 -1.64
N ALA A 22 2.54 5.96 -1.42
CA ALA A 22 3.55 6.63 -2.22
C ALA A 22 3.45 6.27 -3.71
N VAL A 23 3.27 4.98 -4.03
CA VAL A 23 3.12 4.50 -5.41
C VAL A 23 1.80 4.98 -6.01
N ALA A 24 0.69 4.86 -5.28
CA ALA A 24 -0.63 5.30 -5.74
C ALA A 24 -0.66 6.81 -6.00
N PHE A 25 -0.08 7.62 -5.12
CA PHE A 25 0.07 9.06 -5.36
C PHE A 25 0.93 9.32 -6.58
N THR A 26 2.08 8.67 -6.71
CA THR A 26 2.97 8.86 -7.86
C THR A 26 2.26 8.54 -9.18
N LEU A 27 1.49 7.44 -9.22
CA LEU A 27 0.66 7.06 -10.37
C LEU A 27 -0.31 8.19 -10.73
N VAL A 28 -1.17 8.59 -9.77
CA VAL A 28 -2.22 9.58 -10.01
C VAL A 28 -1.63 10.96 -10.36
N PHE A 29 -0.58 11.41 -9.67
CA PHE A 29 0.06 12.68 -9.98
C PHE A 29 0.70 12.69 -11.36
N THR A 30 1.37 11.59 -11.75
CA THR A 30 1.97 11.49 -13.08
C THR A 30 0.89 11.53 -14.16
N GLN A 31 -0.24 10.85 -13.95
CA GLN A 31 -1.38 10.89 -14.87
C GLN A 31 -2.00 12.30 -14.97
N ILE A 32 -2.20 12.99 -13.83
CA ILE A 32 -2.71 14.37 -13.80
C ILE A 32 -1.77 15.32 -14.54
N ILE A 33 -0.46 15.22 -14.29
CA ILE A 33 0.55 16.03 -14.96
C ILE A 33 0.55 15.72 -16.46
N GLY A 34 0.58 14.44 -16.85
CA GLY A 34 0.50 14.01 -18.24
C GLY A 34 -0.73 14.57 -18.96
N LEU A 35 -1.88 14.60 -18.28
CA LEU A 35 -3.11 15.18 -18.81
C LEU A 35 -3.01 16.70 -19.01
N ILE A 36 -2.49 17.43 -18.01
CA ILE A 36 -2.32 18.89 -18.07
C ILE A 36 -1.39 19.31 -19.22
N PHE A 37 -0.30 18.54 -19.44
CA PHE A 37 0.68 18.83 -20.48
C PHE A 37 0.40 18.12 -21.82
N ALA A 38 -0.76 17.45 -21.95
CA ALA A 38 -1.13 16.68 -23.13
C ALA A 38 -0.05 15.67 -23.59
N GLN A 39 0.58 14.99 -22.63
CA GLN A 39 1.59 13.95 -22.83
C GLN A 39 0.98 12.56 -22.55
N PRO A 40 0.35 11.90 -23.54
CA PRO A 40 -0.27 10.59 -23.34
C PRO A 40 0.75 9.52 -22.92
N SER A 41 1.99 9.60 -23.41
CA SER A 41 3.06 8.66 -23.04
C SER A 41 3.39 8.65 -21.55
N TRP A 42 3.15 9.74 -20.82
CA TRP A 42 3.36 9.79 -19.36
C TRP A 42 2.23 9.08 -18.61
N ILE A 43 1.02 9.14 -19.16
CA ILE A 43 -0.15 8.45 -18.62
C ILE A 43 0.05 6.94 -18.80
N ASP A 44 0.39 6.52 -20.02
CA ASP A 44 0.63 5.11 -20.38
C ASP A 44 1.79 4.54 -19.53
N TRP A 45 2.90 5.26 -19.43
CA TRP A 45 4.03 4.82 -18.61
C TRP A 45 3.67 4.66 -17.12
N ALA A 46 2.90 5.60 -16.57
CA ALA A 46 2.48 5.54 -15.17
C ALA A 46 1.57 4.34 -14.91
N GLU A 47 0.65 4.05 -15.82
CA GLU A 47 -0.22 2.89 -15.77
C GLU A 47 0.59 1.58 -15.84
N GLU A 48 1.37 1.39 -16.91
CA GLU A 48 2.16 0.18 -17.14
C GLU A 48 3.16 -0.12 -16.01
N THR A 49 3.77 0.92 -15.44
CA THR A 49 4.85 0.77 -14.46
C THR A 49 4.35 0.70 -13.02
N LEU A 50 3.30 1.45 -12.67
CA LEU A 50 2.92 1.67 -11.27
C LEU A 50 1.61 0.99 -10.87
N GLU A 51 0.76 0.61 -11.83
CA GLU A 51 -0.54 -0.02 -11.51
C GLU A 51 -0.35 -1.35 -10.78
N HIS A 52 0.40 -2.28 -11.39
CA HIS A 52 0.62 -3.60 -10.80
C HIS A 52 1.31 -3.53 -9.43
N PRO A 53 2.42 -2.77 -9.25
CA PRO A 53 3.00 -2.56 -7.92
C PRO A 53 2.01 -1.98 -6.89
N SER A 54 1.17 -1.02 -7.29
CA SER A 54 0.16 -0.43 -6.43
C SER A 54 -0.86 -1.46 -5.95
N ILE A 55 -1.39 -2.29 -6.86
CA ILE A 55 -2.33 -3.37 -6.53
C ILE A 55 -1.69 -4.37 -5.56
N ILE A 56 -0.46 -4.81 -5.83
CA ILE A 56 0.26 -5.77 -4.98
C ILE A 56 0.43 -5.19 -3.57
N LEU A 57 0.87 -3.93 -3.45
CA LEU A 57 1.05 -3.26 -2.17
C LEU A 57 -0.30 -3.07 -1.42
N ALA A 58 -1.39 -2.80 -2.14
CA ALA A 58 -2.74 -2.74 -1.56
C ALA A 58 -3.15 -4.07 -0.93
N VAL A 59 -2.92 -5.18 -1.65
CA VAL A 59 -3.22 -6.54 -1.15
C VAL A 59 -2.41 -6.85 0.11
N PHE A 60 -1.09 -6.62 0.10
CA PHE A 60 -0.25 -6.84 1.28
C PHE A 60 -0.68 -5.98 2.46
N THR A 61 -1.01 -4.71 2.20
CA THR A 61 -1.52 -3.79 3.22
C THR A 61 -2.80 -4.35 3.87
N GLY A 62 -3.74 -4.84 3.07
CA GLY A 62 -4.97 -5.48 3.57
C GLY A 62 -4.71 -6.74 4.40
N ILE A 63 -3.80 -7.61 3.94
CA ILE A 63 -3.42 -8.83 4.67
C ILE A 63 -2.80 -8.47 6.03
N PHE A 64 -1.85 -7.52 6.06
CA PHE A 64 -1.21 -7.11 7.32
C PHE A 64 -2.19 -6.41 8.25
N ALA A 65 -3.09 -5.57 7.72
CA ALA A 65 -4.15 -4.95 8.52
C ALA A 65 -5.04 -6.00 9.20
N PHE A 66 -5.47 -7.02 8.44
CA PHE A 66 -6.28 -8.11 8.96
C PHE A 66 -5.56 -8.89 10.08
N ILE A 67 -4.28 -9.21 9.88
CA ILE A 67 -3.48 -9.92 10.89
C ILE A 67 -3.32 -9.07 12.16
N VAL A 68 -2.99 -7.78 12.03
CA VAL A 68 -2.85 -6.85 13.16
C VAL A 68 -4.16 -6.75 13.94
N TYR A 69 -5.28 -6.54 13.24
CA TYR A 69 -6.61 -6.41 13.85
C TYR A 69 -7.00 -7.65 14.66
N ASN A 70 -6.82 -8.86 14.10
CA ASN A 70 -7.15 -10.10 14.79
C ASN A 70 -6.18 -10.43 15.93
N ALA A 71 -4.90 -10.10 15.78
CA ALA A 71 -3.90 -10.30 16.83
C ALA A 71 -4.13 -9.38 18.04
N GLU A 72 -4.61 -8.15 17.81
CA GLU A 72 -4.98 -7.21 18.86
C GLU A 72 -6.35 -7.53 19.47
N GLY A 73 -7.34 -7.91 18.66
CA GLY A 73 -8.66 -8.35 19.11
C GLY A 73 -8.59 -9.59 20.02
N THR A 74 -7.71 -10.54 19.71
CA THR A 74 -7.48 -11.73 20.56
C THR A 74 -6.91 -11.37 21.94
N LYS A 75 -6.06 -10.33 22.03
CA LYS A 75 -5.51 -9.89 23.33
C LYS A 75 -6.53 -9.21 24.23
N ARG A 76 -7.64 -8.70 23.67
CA ARG A 76 -8.66 -7.97 24.43
C ARG A 76 -9.72 -8.89 25.06
N ASN A 77 -9.83 -10.13 24.57
CA ASN A 77 -10.80 -11.14 25.02
C ASN A 77 -10.15 -12.23 25.92
N GLN A 78 -8.88 -12.07 26.28
CA GLN A 78 -8.16 -12.89 27.27
C GLN A 78 -7.94 -12.09 28.54
#